data_AF-A0A1V6ARS0-F1
#
_entry.id   AF-A0A1V6ARS0-F1
#
_cell.length_a   1.000
_cell.length_b   1.000
_cell.length_c   1.000
_cell.angle_alpha   90.00
_cell.angle_beta   90.00
_cell.angle_gamma   90.00
#
_symmetry.space_group_name_H-M   'P 1'
#
loop_
_entity.id
_entity.type
_entity.pdbx_description
1 polymer ?
#
loop_
_entity_poly.entity_id
_entity_poly.type
_entity_poly.pdbx_seq_one_letter_code
_entity_poly.pdbx_strand_id
1 'polypeptide(L)'
;MIEPARPGDQERLPLFHDDGMFAASRDAKLALAWACWDDLDAADRERVRRLDVTRPDDVVATFRDDPVRLRLGAEGFARKIAEYRGARDRWTAAFGPLEYVDLRFPDRIYLKSAVEEE
;
A
#
# COMPACT_ATOMS: atom_id res chain seq x y z
N MET A 1 16.60 -8.43 -14.31
CA MET A 1 16.78 -9.31 -13.15
C MET A 1 16.26 -8.54 -11.95
N ILE A 2 15.38 -9.12 -11.13
CA ILE A 2 15.00 -8.50 -9.86
C ILE A 2 15.92 -9.07 -8.81
N GLU A 3 16.59 -8.18 -8.10
CA GLU A 3 17.52 -8.53 -7.05
C GLU A 3 16.92 -8.09 -5.72
N PRO A 4 17.21 -8.80 -4.61
CA PRO A 4 16.84 -8.34 -3.29
C PRO A 4 17.35 -6.92 -3.05
N ALA A 5 16.52 -6.07 -2.42
CA ALA A 5 16.94 -4.73 -2.05
C ALA A 5 18.16 -4.81 -1.11
N ARG A 6 19.20 -4.02 -1.42
CA ARG A 6 20.40 -3.97 -0.58
C ARG A 6 20.06 -3.42 0.81
N PRO A 7 20.78 -3.84 1.87
CA PRO A 7 20.64 -3.23 3.18
C PRO A 7 20.81 -1.71 3.08
N GLY A 8 19.86 -0.94 3.63
CA GLY A 8 19.87 0.53 3.60
C GLY A 8 19.15 1.17 2.40
N ASP A 9 19.05 0.51 1.25
CA ASP A 9 18.24 1.02 0.11
C ASP A 9 16.74 1.01 0.47
N GLN A 10 16.34 0.11 1.37
CA GLN A 10 14.99 -0.04 1.90
C GLN A 10 14.46 1.21 2.62
N GLU A 11 15.36 2.03 3.17
CA GLU A 11 15.01 3.30 3.82
C GLU A 11 14.84 4.43 2.80
N ARG A 12 15.46 4.32 1.62
CA ARG A 12 15.59 5.40 0.63
C ARG A 12 14.74 5.20 -0.61
N LEU A 13 14.44 3.96 -0.98
CA LEU A 13 13.71 3.60 -2.18
C LEU A 13 12.38 2.93 -1.82
N PRO A 14 11.33 3.10 -2.64
CA PRO A 14 10.11 2.33 -2.51
C PRO A 14 10.40 0.86 -2.82
N LEU A 15 9.89 -0.03 -1.98
CA LEU A 15 10.10 -1.47 -2.13
C LEU A 15 8.90 -2.15 -2.76
N PHE A 16 9.12 -2.93 -3.82
CA PHE A 16 8.15 -3.92 -4.27
C PHE A 16 8.38 -5.22 -3.51
N HIS A 17 7.37 -5.69 -2.80
CA HIS A 17 7.48 -6.85 -1.94
C HIS A 17 6.57 -7.99 -2.40
N ASP A 18 7.09 -9.21 -2.27
CA ASP A 18 6.33 -10.45 -2.38
C ASP A 18 6.89 -11.46 -1.36
N ASP A 19 6.06 -11.98 -0.45
CA ASP A 19 6.48 -13.02 0.51
C ASP A 19 7.03 -14.27 -0.18
N GLY A 20 6.54 -14.57 -1.40
CA GLY A 20 7.02 -15.67 -2.23
C GLY A 20 8.28 -15.37 -3.04
N MET A 21 8.95 -14.23 -2.80
CA MET A 21 10.16 -13.80 -3.53
C MET A 21 9.98 -13.80 -5.05
N PHE A 22 8.78 -13.50 -5.55
CA PHE A 22 8.42 -13.53 -6.97
C PHE A 22 8.63 -14.91 -7.63
N ALA A 23 8.60 -16.00 -6.86
CA ALA A 23 8.74 -17.36 -7.39
C ALA A 23 7.56 -17.79 -8.27
N ALA A 24 6.37 -17.20 -8.05
CA ALA A 24 5.15 -17.49 -8.80
C ALA A 24 4.46 -16.19 -9.26
N SER A 25 3.83 -16.25 -10.44
CA SER A 25 3.09 -15.13 -11.05
C SER A 25 3.88 -13.82 -11.14
N ARG A 26 5.22 -13.91 -11.27
CA ARG A 26 6.14 -12.77 -11.24
C ARG A 26 5.69 -11.63 -12.15
N ASP A 27 5.44 -11.95 -13.42
CA ASP A 27 5.18 -10.93 -14.42
C ASP A 27 3.86 -10.18 -14.13
N ALA A 28 2.84 -10.90 -13.64
CA ALA A 28 1.58 -10.28 -13.19
C ALA A 28 1.79 -9.39 -11.95
N LYS A 29 2.54 -9.86 -10.95
CA LYS A 29 2.83 -9.08 -9.73
C LYS A 29 3.61 -7.81 -10.04
N LEU A 30 4.57 -7.88 -10.96
CA LEU A 30 5.36 -6.72 -11.38
C LEU A 30 4.55 -5.76 -12.23
N ALA A 31 3.75 -6.27 -13.17
CA ALA A 31 2.83 -5.44 -13.93
C ALA A 31 1.89 -4.67 -12.99
N LEU A 32 1.41 -5.32 -11.93
CA LEU A 32 0.56 -4.70 -10.93
C LEU A 32 1.29 -3.63 -10.10
N ALA A 33 2.50 -3.93 -9.64
CA ALA A 33 3.32 -2.97 -8.89
C ALA A 33 3.64 -1.72 -9.75
N TRP A 34 3.98 -1.92 -11.03
CA TRP A 34 4.20 -0.82 -11.97
C TRP A 34 2.94 -0.04 -12.28
N ALA A 35 1.80 -0.72 -12.53
CA ALA A 35 0.53 -0.04 -12.73
C ALA A 35 0.15 0.84 -11.52
N CYS A 36 0.36 0.33 -10.31
CA CYS A 36 0.19 1.13 -9.10
C CYS A 36 1.16 2.30 -9.07
N TRP A 37 2.45 2.08 -9.27
CA TRP A 37 3.47 3.13 -9.25
C TRP A 37 3.19 4.25 -10.27
N ASP A 38 2.80 3.85 -11.49
CA ASP A 38 2.56 4.76 -12.60
C ASP A 38 1.31 5.62 -12.39
N ASP A 39 0.29 5.11 -11.69
CA ASP A 39 -0.92 5.86 -11.33
C ASP A 39 -0.67 6.94 -10.26
N LEU A 40 0.36 6.78 -9.43
CA LEU A 40 0.67 7.75 -8.36
C LEU A 40 1.28 9.04 -8.90
N ASP A 41 0.94 10.16 -8.25
CA ASP A 41 1.64 11.42 -8.46
C ASP A 41 3.03 11.44 -7.79
N ALA A 42 3.83 12.46 -8.09
CA ALA A 42 5.19 12.57 -7.56
C ALA A 42 5.24 12.63 -6.02
N ALA A 43 4.24 13.26 -5.40
CA ALA A 43 4.20 13.48 -3.96
C ALA A 43 3.84 12.20 -3.20
N ASP A 44 2.95 11.37 -3.76
CA ASP A 44 2.66 10.04 -3.22
C ASP A 44 3.83 9.09 -3.46
N ARG A 45 4.44 9.09 -4.65
CA ARG A 45 5.64 8.27 -4.95
C ARG A 45 6.78 8.48 -3.97
N GLU A 46 7.05 9.72 -3.58
CA GLU A 46 8.09 10.06 -2.61
C GLU A 46 7.82 9.47 -1.22
N ARG A 47 6.53 9.39 -0.84
CA ARG A 47 6.09 8.88 0.46
C ARG A 47 5.92 7.37 0.51
N VAL A 48 5.78 6.69 -0.63
CA VAL A 48 5.64 5.23 -0.65
C VAL A 48 6.86 4.59 0.00
N ARG A 49 6.61 3.81 1.04
CA ARG A 49 7.61 2.94 1.67
C ARG A 49 7.66 1.60 0.96
N ARG A 50 6.50 0.98 0.74
CA ARG A 50 6.38 -0.35 0.16
C ARG A 50 5.06 -0.54 -0.57
N LEU A 51 5.13 -1.23 -1.72
CA LEU A 51 4.00 -1.83 -2.40
C LEU A 51 4.13 -3.36 -2.28
N ASP A 52 3.23 -3.95 -1.51
CA ASP A 52 3.13 -5.40 -1.36
C ASP A 52 2.21 -5.97 -2.44
N VAL A 53 2.76 -6.86 -3.26
CA VAL A 53 2.07 -7.55 -4.36
C VAL A 53 2.14 -9.06 -4.17
N THR A 54 2.16 -9.52 -2.92
CA THR A 54 2.18 -10.96 -2.60
C THR A 54 1.03 -11.70 -3.28
N ARG A 55 -0.14 -11.04 -3.38
CA ARG A 55 -1.26 -11.51 -4.19
C ARG A 55 -1.21 -10.86 -5.58
N PRO A 56 -1.38 -11.63 -6.67
CA PRO A 56 -1.22 -11.12 -8.03
C PRO A 56 -2.35 -10.19 -8.49
N ASP A 57 -3.43 -10.08 -7.72
CA ASP A 57 -4.64 -9.29 -8.00
C ASP A 57 -4.86 -8.16 -6.99
N ASP A 58 -3.85 -7.83 -6.19
CA ASP A 58 -4.03 -6.98 -5.02
C ASP A 58 -2.72 -6.31 -4.58
N VAL A 59 -2.76 -4.98 -4.45
CA VAL A 59 -1.67 -4.18 -3.90
C VAL A 59 -2.02 -3.69 -2.51
N VAL A 60 -1.10 -3.85 -1.56
CA VAL A 60 -1.14 -3.16 -0.27
C VAL A 60 -0.01 -2.12 -0.23
N ALA A 61 -0.37 -0.85 -0.06
CA ALA A 61 0.57 0.25 0.07
C ALA A 61 0.81 0.62 1.54
N THR A 62 2.05 0.93 1.88
CA THR A 62 2.43 1.63 3.12
C THR A 62 3.31 2.83 2.82
N PHE A 63 3.20 3.85 3.67
CA PHE A 63 3.89 5.13 3.49
C PHE A 63 4.91 5.35 4.61
N ARG A 64 5.88 6.24 4.37
CA ARG A 64 6.98 6.53 5.31
C ARG A 64 6.50 7.32 6.52
N ASP A 65 5.54 8.21 6.28
CA ASP A 65 4.93 9.12 7.25
C ASP A 65 3.66 8.54 7.89
N ASP A 66 3.18 7.38 7.43
CA ASP A 66 1.93 6.79 7.87
C ASP A 66 2.01 5.25 7.97
N PRO A 67 1.91 4.67 9.18
CA PRO A 67 2.03 3.22 9.36
C PRO A 67 0.81 2.44 8.89
N VAL A 68 -0.30 3.11 8.55
CA VAL A 68 -1.55 2.45 8.12
C VAL A 68 -1.35 1.69 6.82
N ARG A 69 -1.77 0.43 6.80
CA ARG A 69 -1.74 -0.42 5.59
C ARG A 69 -2.97 -0.17 4.73
N LEU A 70 -2.78 0.33 3.51
CA LEU A 70 -3.89 0.57 2.57
C LEU A 70 -3.97 -0.57 1.56
N ARG A 71 -5.04 -1.35 1.59
CA ARG A 71 -5.31 -2.36 0.57
C ARG A 71 -6.10 -1.76 -0.57
N LEU A 72 -5.46 -1.67 -1.73
CA LEU A 72 -5.96 -0.93 -2.88
C LEU A 72 -6.62 -1.86 -3.92
N GLY A 73 -6.28 -3.15 -3.95
CA GLY A 73 -6.74 -4.07 -4.99
C GLY A 73 -5.94 -3.90 -6.27
N ALA A 74 -6.60 -3.98 -7.43
CA ALA A 74 -5.92 -4.07 -8.73
C ALA A 74 -5.92 -2.79 -9.58
N GLU A 75 -6.61 -1.73 -9.16
CA GLU A 75 -6.80 -0.52 -9.98
C GLU A 75 -7.24 0.70 -9.15
N GLY A 76 -7.22 1.89 -9.77
CA GLY A 76 -7.71 3.15 -9.19
C GLY A 76 -6.93 3.56 -7.94
N PHE A 77 -5.62 3.36 -7.95
CA PHE A 77 -4.74 3.44 -6.79
C PHE A 77 -4.68 4.87 -6.24
N ALA A 78 -4.40 5.85 -7.10
CA ALA A 78 -4.28 7.25 -6.69
C ALA A 78 -5.59 7.80 -6.12
N ARG A 79 -6.73 7.46 -6.74
CA ARG A 79 -8.07 7.84 -6.23
C ARG A 79 -8.29 7.30 -4.82
N LYS A 80 -7.98 6.03 -4.59
CA LYS A 80 -8.16 5.37 -3.28
C LYS A 80 -7.23 5.95 -2.21
N ILE A 81 -5.99 6.26 -2.57
CA ILE A 81 -5.04 6.91 -1.66
C ILE A 81 -5.53 8.33 -1.29
N ALA A 82 -6.01 9.10 -2.27
CA ALA A 82 -6.59 10.42 -2.01
C ALA A 82 -7.84 10.35 -1.12
N GLU A 83 -8.71 9.37 -1.35
CA GLU A 83 -9.89 9.10 -0.52
C GLU A 83 -9.51 8.79 0.94
N TYR A 84 -8.50 7.94 1.13
CA TYR A 84 -7.94 7.69 2.46
C TYR A 84 -7.40 8.96 3.10
N ARG A 85 -6.52 9.71 2.43
CA ARG A 85 -5.91 10.94 2.98
C ARG A 85 -6.96 11.97 3.38
N GLY A 86 -8.02 12.13 2.58
CA GLY A 86 -9.10 13.08 2.88
C GLY A 86 -10.02 12.65 4.04
N ALA A 87 -10.08 11.36 4.36
CA ALA A 87 -10.95 10.83 5.40
C ALA A 87 -10.22 10.34 6.66
N ARG A 88 -8.89 10.21 6.62
CA ARG A 88 -8.04 9.63 7.67
C ARG A 88 -8.34 10.21 9.04
N ASP A 89 -8.24 11.53 9.21
CA ASP A 89 -8.40 12.17 10.52
C ASP A 89 -9.82 11.97 11.08
N ARG A 90 -10.83 12.01 10.20
CA ARG A 90 -12.23 11.73 10.57
C ARG A 90 -12.41 10.30 11.04
N TRP A 91 -11.82 9.32 10.34
CA TRP A 91 -11.90 7.91 10.74
C TRP A 91 -11.12 7.64 12.01
N THR A 92 -9.94 8.24 12.17
CA THR A 92 -9.15 8.11 13.40
C THR A 92 -9.89 8.70 14.60
N ALA A 93 -10.56 9.85 14.45
CA ALA A 93 -11.39 10.41 15.52
C ALA A 93 -12.59 9.53 15.89
N ALA A 94 -13.15 8.78 14.92
CA ALA A 94 -14.34 7.95 15.13
C ALA A 94 -14.02 6.54 15.66
N PHE A 95 -12.89 5.96 15.24
CA PHE A 95 -12.56 4.54 15.46
C PHE A 95 -11.23 4.33 16.19
N GLY A 96 -10.54 5.40 16.57
CA GLY A 96 -9.19 5.34 17.13
C GLY A 96 -8.10 5.23 16.06
N PRO A 97 -6.83 5.12 16.46
CA PRO A 97 -5.71 4.90 15.53
C PRO A 97 -6.01 3.73 14.60
N LEU A 98 -5.70 3.87 13.31
CA LEU A 98 -5.97 2.83 12.32
C LEU A 98 -4.73 1.94 12.15
N GLU A 99 -4.93 0.66 11.92
CA GLU A 99 -3.87 -0.28 11.52
C GLU A 99 -3.96 -0.55 10.01
N TYR A 100 -5.18 -0.61 9.48
CA TYR A 100 -5.43 -1.10 8.13
C TYR A 100 -6.76 -0.56 7.57
N VAL A 101 -6.77 -0.29 6.26
CA VAL A 101 -7.94 0.18 5.51
C VAL A 101 -8.05 -0.61 4.19
N ASP A 102 -9.22 -1.20 3.94
CA ASP A 102 -9.55 -1.90 2.68
C ASP A 102 -10.41 -1.00 1.78
N LEU A 103 -9.85 -0.61 0.63
CA LEU A 103 -10.44 0.30 -0.34
C LEU A 103 -10.82 -0.41 -1.65
N ARG A 104 -10.81 -1.76 -1.65
CA ARG A 104 -11.04 -2.55 -2.87
C ARG A 104 -12.47 -2.45 -3.40
N PHE A 105 -13.42 -2.13 -2.53
CA PHE A 105 -14.84 -2.18 -2.86
C PHE A 105 -15.35 -0.77 -3.17
N PRO A 106 -15.97 -0.54 -4.35
CA PRO A 106 -16.42 0.80 -4.75
C PRO A 106 -17.36 1.49 -3.76
N ASP A 107 -18.25 0.73 -3.11
CA ASP A 107 -19.29 1.26 -2.24
C ASP A 107 -19.02 1.07 -0.74
N ARG A 108 -17.86 0.50 -0.37
CA ARG A 108 -17.57 0.10 1.01
C ARG A 108 -16.11 0.26 1.35
N ILE A 109 -15.86 0.75 2.56
CA ILE A 109 -14.52 0.85 3.13
C ILE A 109 -14.52 0.08 4.43
N TYR A 110 -13.58 -0.85 4.57
CA TYR A 110 -13.40 -1.62 5.80
C TYR A 110 -12.21 -1.08 6.56
N LEU A 111 -12.42 -0.79 7.85
CA LEU A 111 -11.41 -0.22 8.74
C LEU A 111 -11.07 -1.24 9.81
N LYS A 112 -9.79 -1.32 10.16
CA LYS A 112 -9.31 -2.00 11.36
C LYS A 112 -8.55 -1.00 12.21
N SER A 113 -9.00 -0.80 13.44
CA SER A 113 -8.28 -0.02 14.44
C SER A 113 -7.02 -0.76 14.89
N ALA A 114 -5.98 -0.01 15.23
CA ALA A 114 -4.84 -0.54 15.94
C ALA A 114 -5.28 -0.94 17.36
N VAL A 115 -4.71 -2.04 17.86
CA VAL A 115 -4.84 -2.39 19.27
C VAL A 115 -3.87 -1.48 20.02
N GLU A 116 -4.36 -0.70 20.98
CA GLU A 116 -3.48 -0.07 21.96
C GLU A 116 -2.93 -1.20 22.85
N GLU A 117 -1.61 -1.42 22.83
CA GLU A 117 -0.98 -2.28 23.84
C GLU A 117 -1.04 -1.51 25.17
N GLU A 118 -1.89 -1.97 26.09
CA GLU A 118 -1.97 -1.51 27.49
C GLU A 118 -0.73 -1.90 28.31
#